data_AF-A0A2N2ZMZ1-F1
#
_entry.id   AF-A0A2N2ZMZ1-F1
#
_cell.length_a   1.000
_cell.length_b   1.000
_cell.length_c   1.000
_cell.angle_alpha   90.00
_cell.angle_beta   90.00
_cell.angle_gamma   90.00
#
_symmetry.space_group_name_H-M   'P 1'
#
loop_
_entity.id
_entity.type
_entity.pdbx_description
1 polymer ?
#
loop_
_entity_poly.entity_id
_entity_poly.type
_entity_poly.pdbx_seq_one_letter_code
_entity_poly.pdbx_strand_id
1 'polypeptide(L)'
;MENKKPSLLKFYLFFFLLIVFLPLFQFTFKPFKVRGLEGAFALNVMPKLTTSSWINTNFQDSTSTYLTHNTPFRGDLVRLRNQLDYSLFDKINTILTLGKENYLFDPSYI
;
A
#
# COMPACT_ATOMS: atom_id res chain seq x y z
N MET A 1 10.21 39.23 23.28
CA MET A 1 9.44 38.10 22.72
C MET A 1 10.43 37.03 22.29
N GLU A 2 10.56 35.98 23.10
CA GLU A 2 11.57 34.94 22.88
C GLU A 2 11.11 34.02 21.73
N ASN A 3 11.80 34.09 20.59
CA ASN A 3 11.53 33.25 19.43
C ASN A 3 11.95 31.80 19.74
N LYS A 4 11.04 31.02 20.33
CA LYS A 4 11.24 29.57 20.50
C LYS A 4 11.22 28.90 19.13
N LYS A 5 12.41 28.74 18.52
CA LYS A 5 12.59 27.91 17.32
C LYS A 5 11.96 26.52 17.59
N PRO A 6 11.18 25.97 16.65
CA PRO A 6 10.67 24.62 16.80
C PRO A 6 11.86 23.68 16.96
N SER A 7 11.84 22.83 17.98
CA SER A 7 12.89 21.83 18.16
C SER A 7 12.92 20.93 16.91
N LEU A 8 14.11 20.56 16.45
CA LEU A 8 14.28 19.71 15.26
C LEU A 8 13.42 18.44 15.32
N LEU A 9 13.23 17.89 16.53
CA LEU A 9 12.31 16.77 16.77
C LEU A 9 10.85 17.07 16.38
N LYS A 10 10.32 18.25 16.74
CA LYS A 10 8.95 18.66 16.37
C LYS A 10 8.80 18.78 14.86
N PHE A 11 9.85 19.25 14.19
CA PHE A 11 9.89 19.31 12.73
C PHE A 11 9.81 17.90 12.11
N TYR A 12 10.67 16.97 12.51
CA TYR A 12 10.60 15.59 12.00
C TYR A 12 9.28 14.90 12.32
N LEU A 13 8.75 15.09 13.54
CA LEU A 13 7.45 14.54 13.93
C LEU A 13 6.32 15.09 13.05
N PHE A 14 6.34 16.39 12.74
CA PHE A 14 5.34 17.00 11.87
C PHE A 14 5.35 16.37 10.46
N PHE A 15 6.52 16.22 9.84
CA PHE A 15 6.64 15.58 8.53
C PHE A 15 6.23 14.10 8.56
N PHE A 16 6.62 13.37 9.61
CA PHE A 16 6.21 11.98 9.80
C PHE A 16 4.69 11.84 9.86
N LEU A 17 4.01 12.68 10.64
CA LEU A 17 2.55 12.68 10.70
C LEU A 17 1.94 13.01 9.32
N LEU A 18 2.50 13.99 8.60
CA LEU A 18 2.04 14.35 7.26
C LEU A 18 2.08 13.15 6.31
N ILE A 19 3.16 12.36 6.35
CA ILE A 19 3.31 11.13 5.55
C ILE A 19 2.28 10.07 5.98
N VAL A 20 2.06 9.87 7.28
CA VAL A 20 1.09 8.88 7.80
C VAL A 20 -0.35 9.24 7.45
N PHE A 21 -0.69 10.53 7.43
CA PHE A 21 -2.04 11.01 7.06
C PHE A 21 -2.25 11.15 5.54
N LEU A 22 -1.19 11.06 4.73
CA LEU A 22 -1.29 11.21 3.28
C LEU A 22 -2.22 10.18 2.61
N PRO A 23 -2.21 8.87 2.97
CA PRO A 23 -3.15 7.90 2.41
C PRO A 23 -4.61 8.22 2.75
N LEU A 24 -4.89 8.72 3.96
CA LEU A 24 -6.23 9.12 4.37
C LEU A 24 -6.72 10.33 3.58
N PHE A 25 -5.87 11.33 3.39
CA PHE A 25 -6.18 12.49 2.56
C PHE A 25 -6.46 12.09 1.10
N GLN A 26 -5.62 11.21 0.53
CA GLN A 26 -5.81 10.69 -0.82
C GLN A 26 -7.08 9.84 -0.95
N PHE A 27 -7.45 9.07 0.08
CA PHE A 27 -8.64 8.22 0.04
C PHE A 27 -9.93 9.03 -0.07
N THR A 28 -10.02 10.14 0.66
CA THR A 28 -11.20 11.01 0.71
C THR A 28 -11.30 11.92 -0.51
N PHE A 29 -10.22 12.64 -0.84
CA PHE A 29 -10.26 13.69 -1.87
C PHE A 29 -9.82 13.21 -3.25
N LYS A 30 -9.09 12.10 -3.33
CA LYS A 30 -8.53 11.52 -4.57
C LYS A 30 -7.83 12.55 -5.50
N PRO A 31 -7.01 13.48 -4.99
CA PRO A 31 -6.34 14.48 -5.83
C PRO A 31 -5.35 13.87 -6.83
N PHE A 32 -4.75 12.73 -6.50
CA PHE A 32 -3.79 12.05 -7.38
C PHE A 32 -4.42 10.85 -8.09
N LYS A 33 -4.05 10.62 -9.35
CA LYS A 33 -4.38 9.37 -10.05
C LYS A 33 -3.37 8.30 -9.63
N VAL A 34 -3.77 7.41 -8.73
CA VAL A 34 -2.95 6.29 -8.27
C VAL A 34 -3.24 5.05 -9.13
N ARG A 35 -2.19 4.42 -9.67
CA ARG A 35 -2.33 3.19 -10.47
C ARG A 35 -2.24 1.96 -9.56
N GLY A 36 -3.31 1.18 -9.51
CA GLY A 36 -3.34 -0.12 -8.83
C GLY A 36 -2.31 -1.11 -9.39
N LEU A 37 -2.12 -2.25 -8.72
CA LEU A 37 -1.32 -3.35 -9.25
C LEU A 37 -2.05 -3.99 -10.44
N GLU A 38 -1.29 -4.55 -11.37
CA GLU A 38 -1.84 -5.29 -12.50
C GLU A 38 -1.91 -6.77 -12.18
N GLY A 39 -2.94 -7.46 -12.68
CA GLY A 39 -3.14 -8.89 -12.45
C GLY A 39 -4.62 -9.25 -12.35
N ALA A 40 -4.89 -10.52 -12.03
CA ALA A 40 -6.24 -11.00 -11.77
C ALA A 40 -6.56 -10.83 -10.27
N PHE A 41 -7.45 -9.90 -9.95
CA PHE A 41 -7.96 -9.71 -8.60
C PHE A 41 -9.46 -9.45 -8.64
N ALA A 42 -10.17 -9.89 -7.60
CA ALA A 42 -11.57 -9.56 -7.43
C ALA A 42 -11.70 -8.06 -7.14
N LEU A 43 -12.58 -7.37 -7.88
CA LEU A 43 -12.95 -5.99 -7.57
C LEU A 43 -13.78 -6.00 -6.28
N ASN A 44 -13.18 -5.58 -5.18
CA ASN A 44 -13.87 -5.45 -3.90
C ASN A 44 -14.65 -4.13 -3.88
N VAL A 45 -15.97 -4.23 -3.78
CA VAL A 45 -16.87 -3.07 -3.62
C VAL A 45 -16.98 -2.72 -2.13
N MET A 46 -17.09 -1.44 -1.81
CA MET A 46 -17.32 -0.99 -0.43
C MET A 46 -18.61 -1.62 0.11
N PRO A 47 -18.57 -2.36 1.24
CA PRO A 47 -19.76 -2.98 1.79
C PRO A 47 -20.73 -1.92 2.33
N LYS A 48 -22.03 -2.18 2.19
CA LYS A 48 -23.07 -1.31 2.77
C LYS A 48 -23.29 -1.71 4.23
N LEU A 49 -23.35 -0.72 5.11
CA LEU A 49 -23.70 -0.94 6.50
C LEU A 49 -25.21 -1.17 6.63
N THR A 50 -25.59 -2.38 7.03
CA THR A 50 -26.96 -2.76 7.42
C THR A 50 -26.95 -3.38 8.81
N THR A 51 -28.09 -3.33 9.52
CA THR A 51 -28.24 -3.94 10.84
C THR A 51 -27.89 -5.43 10.84
N SER A 52 -28.29 -6.16 9.80
CA SER A 52 -27.93 -7.57 9.62
C SER A 52 -26.42 -7.76 9.42
N SER A 53 -25.79 -6.98 8.53
CA SER A 53 -24.35 -7.05 8.25
C SER A 53 -23.45 -6.67 9.43
N TRP A 54 -23.98 -5.84 10.33
CA TRP A 54 -23.27 -5.40 11.53
C TRP A 54 -23.29 -6.48 12.62
N ILE A 55 -24.45 -7.10 12.84
CA ILE A 55 -24.64 -8.13 13.86
C ILE A 55 -23.90 -9.43 13.49
N ASN A 56 -23.84 -9.75 12.19
CA ASN A 56 -23.18 -10.97 11.72
C ASN A 56 -21.69 -10.79 11.35
N THR A 57 -21.07 -9.65 11.70
CA THR A 57 -19.65 -9.34 11.46
C THR A 57 -19.22 -9.21 9.98
N ASN A 58 -20.12 -9.52 9.03
CA ASN A 58 -19.80 -9.47 7.60
C ASN A 58 -19.37 -8.07 7.14
N PHE A 59 -19.90 -7.01 7.76
CA PHE A 59 -19.51 -5.64 7.43
C PHE A 59 -18.03 -5.40 7.77
N GLN A 60 -17.57 -5.85 8.93
CA GLN A 60 -16.21 -5.65 9.42
C GLN A 60 -15.21 -6.43 8.55
N ASP A 61 -15.49 -7.70 8.25
CA ASP A 61 -14.62 -8.55 7.42
C ASP A 61 -14.53 -8.03 5.99
N SER A 62 -15.66 -7.66 5.40
CA SER A 62 -15.72 -7.09 4.06
C SER A 62 -15.04 -5.73 3.99
N THR A 63 -15.17 -4.90 5.04
CA THR A 63 -14.53 -3.58 5.09
C THR A 63 -13.02 -3.72 5.24
N SER A 64 -12.56 -4.64 6.08
CA SER A 64 -11.13 -4.94 6.24
C SER A 64 -10.51 -5.35 4.91
N THR A 65 -11.15 -6.30 4.22
CA THR A 65 -10.75 -6.74 2.88
C THR A 65 -10.76 -5.57 1.89
N TYR A 66 -11.82 -4.77 1.86
CA TYR A 66 -11.91 -3.61 0.98
C TYR A 66 -10.76 -2.62 1.22
N LEU A 67 -10.47 -2.27 2.48
CA LEU A 67 -9.40 -1.35 2.83
C LEU A 67 -8.02 -1.92 2.48
N THR A 68 -7.76 -3.19 2.77
CA THR A 68 -6.48 -3.85 2.41
C THR A 68 -6.20 -3.79 0.92
N HIS A 69 -7.22 -3.90 0.07
CA HIS A 69 -7.05 -3.87 -1.38
C HIS A 69 -7.12 -2.46 -1.99
N ASN A 70 -7.90 -1.55 -1.41
CA ASN A 70 -8.17 -0.21 -1.97
C ASN A 70 -7.44 0.93 -1.25
N THR A 71 -6.59 0.65 -0.27
CA THR A 71 -5.74 1.68 0.38
C THR A 71 -4.89 2.38 -0.68
N PRO A 72 -4.90 3.72 -0.76
CA PRO A 72 -4.14 4.46 -1.75
C PRO A 72 -2.63 4.25 -1.59
N PHE A 73 -1.88 4.43 -2.68
CA PHE A 73 -0.43 4.23 -2.77
C PHE A 73 0.06 2.80 -2.52
N ARG A 74 -0.79 1.84 -2.15
CA ARG A 74 -0.40 0.44 -1.96
C ARG A 74 0.37 -0.12 -3.16
N GLY A 75 -0.13 0.10 -4.37
CA GLY A 75 0.52 -0.35 -5.60
C GLY A 75 1.90 0.28 -5.79
N ASP A 76 2.02 1.59 -5.55
CA ASP A 76 3.27 2.33 -5.71
C ASP A 76 4.31 1.90 -4.67
N LEU A 77 3.90 1.70 -3.41
CA LEU A 77 4.78 1.21 -2.34
C LEU A 77 5.26 -0.22 -2.59
N VAL A 78 4.40 -1.08 -3.15
CA VAL A 78 4.81 -2.44 -3.56
C VAL A 78 5.84 -2.39 -4.69
N ARG A 79 5.63 -1.56 -5.71
CA ARG A 79 6.61 -1.36 -6.80
C ARG A 79 7.93 -0.83 -6.27
N LEU A 80 7.88 0.19 -5.42
CA LEU A 80 9.08 0.78 -4.80
C LEU A 80 9.84 -0.28 -4.00
N ARG A 81 9.16 -1.05 -3.15
CA ARG A 81 9.78 -2.14 -2.40
C ARG A 81 10.41 -3.18 -3.34
N ASN A 82 9.70 -3.63 -4.36
CA ASN A 82 10.23 -4.61 -5.32
C ASN A 82 11.47 -4.08 -6.04
N GLN A 83 11.49 -2.80 -6.41
CA GLN A 83 12.64 -2.18 -7.04
C GLN A 83 13.83 -2.08 -6.08
N LEU A 84 13.60 -1.70 -4.82
CA LEU A 84 14.66 -1.65 -3.81
C LEU A 84 15.24 -3.04 -3.53
N ASP A 85 14.36 -4.04 -3.37
CA ASP A 85 14.77 -5.43 -3.14
C ASP A 85 15.63 -5.95 -4.29
N TYR A 86 15.26 -5.63 -5.53
CA TYR A 86 16.05 -5.98 -6.70
C TYR A 86 17.38 -5.22 -6.76
N SER A 87 17.35 -3.88 -6.64
CA SER A 87 18.55 -3.04 -6.79
C SER A 87 19.60 -3.24 -5.71
N LEU A 88 19.19 -3.57 -4.48
CA LEU A 88 20.10 -3.69 -3.34
C LEU A 88 20.52 -5.12 -3.04
N PHE A 89 19.70 -6.10 -3.40
CA PHE A 89 19.86 -7.49 -2.96
C PHE A 89 19.66 -8.53 -4.06
N ASP A 90 19.48 -8.12 -5.32
CA ASP A 90 19.16 -9.02 -6.46
C ASP A 90 17.96 -9.94 -6.14
N LYS A 91 17.01 -9.44 -5.34
CA LYS A 91 15.87 -10.20 -4.85
C LYS A 91 14.61 -9.82 -5.61
N ILE A 92 13.92 -10.82 -6.14
CA ILE A 92 12.60 -10.67 -6.75
C ILE A 92 11.50 -11.23 -5.83
N ASN A 93 10.40 -10.48 -5.68
CA ASN A 93 9.25 -10.89 -4.85
C ASN A 93 8.15 -11.52 -5.71
N THR A 94 8.44 -12.68 -6.31
CA THR A 94 7.53 -13.42 -7.18
C THR A 94 7.78 -14.93 -7.06
N ILE A 95 6.92 -15.74 -7.69
CA ILE A 95 7.11 -17.20 -7.82
C ILE A 95 8.25 -17.58 -8.77
N LEU A 96 8.66 -16.65 -9.63
CA LEU A 96 9.77 -16.83 -10.56
C LEU A 96 11.11 -16.79 -9.80
N THR A 97 12.13 -17.41 -10.40
CA THR A 97 13.51 -17.41 -9.92
C THR A 97 14.38 -16.52 -10.80
N LEU A 98 15.25 -15.71 -10.19
CA LEU A 98 16.23 -14.90 -10.90
C LEU A 98 17.47 -15.76 -11.19
N GLY A 99 17.78 -15.96 -12.47
CA GLY A 99 18.98 -16.63 -12.92
C GLY A 99 20.09 -15.65 -13.29
N LYS A 100 21.12 -16.16 -13.96
CA LYS A 100 22.26 -15.35 -14.43
C LYS A 100 21.77 -14.27 -15.40
N GLU A 101 22.49 -13.15 -15.46
CA GLU A 101 22.22 -12.03 -16.39
C GLU A 101 20.78 -11.51 -16.35
N ASN A 102 20.12 -11.61 -15.18
CA ASN A 102 18.74 -11.17 -14.95
C ASN A 102 17.67 -11.93 -15.77
N TYR A 103 17.97 -13.14 -16.23
CA TYR A 103 16.96 -14.01 -16.83
C TYR A 103 16.02 -14.55 -15.75
N LEU A 104 14.71 -14.55 -16.03
CA LEU A 104 13.68 -15.08 -15.13
C LEU A 104 13.28 -16.48 -15.56
N PHE A 105 13.16 -17.38 -14.58
CA PHE A 105 12.77 -18.77 -14.77
C PHE A 105 11.54 -19.09 -13.94
N ASP A 106 10.58 -19.80 -14.52
CA ASP A 106 9.47 -20.38 -13.75
C ASP A 106 9.88 -21.78 -13.27
N PRO A 107 10.00 -22.01 -11.95
CA PRO A 107 10.37 -23.33 -11.41
C PRO A 107 9.40 -24.44 -11.81
N SER A 108 8.16 -24.10 -12.18
CA SER A 108 7.11 -25.07 -12.53
C SER A 108 7.33 -25.72 -13.90
N TYR A 109 8.17 -25.12 -14.75
CA TYR A 109 8.46 -25.59 -16.11
C TYR A 109 9.85 -26.22 -16.26
N ILE A 110 10.56 -26.44 -15.15
CA ILE A 110 11.91 -27.03 -15.09
C ILE A 110 11.87 -28.37 -14.36
#